data_AF-A0A8T6ZPY4-F1
#
_entry.id   AF-A0A8T6ZPY4-F1
#
_cell.length_a   1.000
_cell.length_b   1.000
_cell.length_c   1.000
_cell.angle_alpha   90.00
_cell.angle_beta   90.00
_cell.angle_gamma   90.00
#
_symmetry.space_group_name_H-M   'P 1'
#
loop_
_entity.id
_entity.type
_entity.pdbx_description
1 polymer ?
#
loop_
_entity_poly.entity_id
_entity_poly.type
_entity_poly.pdbx_seq_one_letter_code
_entity_poly.pdbx_strand_id
1 'polypeptide(L)' 'QGVPSSPQKHTIERYALSDDGRRLIIDVFLEDPVYLAEPFSGTLEWQYSPTLSFHRYNCDPEISSIFLE' A
#
# COMPACT_ATOMS: atom_id res chain seq x y z
N GLN A 1 14.94 -1.42 2.68
CA GLN A 1 14.75 -0.98 1.29
C GLN A 1 13.31 -1.24 0.90
N GLY A 2 12.64 -0.26 0.30
CA GLY A 2 11.30 -0.45 -0.27
C GLY A 2 11.36 -1.20 -1.61
N VAL A 3 10.20 -1.58 -2.13
CA VAL A 3 10.09 -2.09 -3.51
C VAL A 3 10.37 -0.93 -4.46
N PRO A 4 11.26 -1.09 -5.47
CA PRO A 4 11.52 -0.05 -6.47
C PRO A 4 10.22 0.43 -7.11
N SER A 5 10.11 1.73 -7.33
CA SER A 5 8.95 2.37 -7.97
C SER A 5 9.43 3.54 -8.80
N SER A 6 9.08 3.56 -10.08
CA SER A 6 9.46 4.65 -10.97
C SER A 6 8.53 5.85 -10.84
N PRO A 7 8.92 7.03 -11.33
CA PRO A 7 8.02 8.19 -11.44
C PRO A 7 6.81 7.95 -12.36
N GLN A 8 6.83 6.89 -13.17
CA GLN A 8 5.77 6.51 -14.11
C GLN A 8 4.80 5.49 -13.50
N LYS A 9 5.06 5.03 -12.29
CA LYS A 9 4.18 4.11 -11.58
C LYS A 9 2.78 4.73 -11.45
N HIS A 10 1.77 3.97 -11.82
CA HIS A 10 0.37 4.34 -11.68
C HIS A 10 -0.40 3.20 -11.00
N THR A 11 -1.19 3.56 -9.98
CA THR A 11 -1.98 2.61 -9.19
C THR A 11 -3.42 3.08 -9.14
N ILE A 12 -4.36 2.16 -9.31
CA ILE A 12 -5.80 2.35 -9.06
C ILE A 12 -6.21 1.39 -7.94
N GLU A 13 -6.80 1.93 -6.88
CA GLU A 13 -7.38 1.15 -5.78
C GLU A 13 -8.89 1.38 -5.73
N ARG A 14 -9.67 0.30 -5.79
CA ARG A 14 -11.12 0.32 -5.65
C ARG A 14 -11.51 -0.30 -4.33
N TYR A 15 -12.20 0.48 -3.52
CA TYR A 15 -12.58 0.09 -2.16
C TYR A 15 -14.03 -0.36 -2.10
N ALA A 16 -14.26 -1.50 -1.47
CA ALA A 16 -15.59 -1.99 -1.12
C ALA A 16 -15.63 -2.43 0.34
N LEU A 17 -16.76 -2.22 1.00
CA LEU A 17 -17.01 -2.74 2.33
C LEU A 17 -17.70 -4.11 2.20
N SER A 18 -17.27 -5.10 2.98
CA SER A 18 -17.99 -6.37 3.05
C SER A 18 -19.39 -6.20 3.64
N ASP A 19 -20.29 -7.13 3.32
CA ASP A 19 -21.69 -7.10 3.79
C ASP A 19 -21.82 -7.00 5.33
N ASP A 20 -20.90 -7.61 6.06
CA ASP A 20 -20.86 -7.59 7.53
C ASP A 20 -20.24 -6.31 8.11
N GLY A 21 -19.72 -5.41 7.27
CA GLY A 21 -19.09 -4.16 7.65
C GLY A 21 -17.72 -4.31 8.31
N ARG A 22 -17.13 -5.52 8.33
CA ARG A 22 -15.90 -5.81 9.09
C ARG A 22 -14.64 -5.95 8.24
N ARG A 23 -14.78 -5.93 6.90
CA ARG A 23 -13.64 -6.04 5.99
C ARG A 23 -13.69 -4.94 4.94
N LEU A 24 -12.55 -4.33 4.72
CA LEU A 24 -12.30 -3.47 3.56
C LEU A 24 -11.67 -4.35 2.48
N ILE A 25 -12.38 -4.52 1.37
CA ILE A 25 -11.92 -5.21 0.17
C ILE A 25 -11.31 -4.15 -0.76
N ILE A 26 -10.10 -4.40 -1.24
CA ILE A 26 -9.33 -3.45 -2.06
C ILE A 26 -8.91 -4.17 -3.34
N ASP A 27 -9.51 -3.82 -4.46
CA ASP A 27 -9.03 -4.25 -5.77
C ASP A 27 -7.97 -3.27 -6.26
N VAL A 28 -6.78 -3.79 -6.53
CA VAL A 28 -5.61 -3.02 -6.93
C VAL A 28 -5.27 -3.35 -8.37
N PHE A 29 -5.13 -2.31 -9.18
CA PHE A 29 -4.43 -2.37 -10.47
C PHE A 29 -3.16 -1.51 -10.37
N LEU A 30 -2.04 -2.02 -10.87
CA LEU A 30 -0.73 -1.37 -10.80
C LEU A 30 0.00 -1.54 -12.12
N GLU A 31 0.54 -0.45 -12.65
CA GLU A 31 1.45 -0.46 -13.79
C GLU A 31 2.71 0.37 -13.48
N ASP A 32 3.87 -0.15 -13.88
CA ASP A 32 5.15 0.55 -13.81
C ASP A 32 6.06 0.00 -14.93
N PRO A 33 6.15 0.67 -16.09
CA PRO A 33 6.85 0.13 -17.25
C PRO A 33 8.37 0.00 -17.05
N VAL A 34 8.93 0.60 -15.99
CA VAL A 34 10.37 0.53 -15.70
C VAL A 34 10.70 -0.73 -14.91
N TYR A 35 9.82 -1.14 -13.99
CA TYR A 35 10.10 -2.22 -13.03
C TYR A 35 9.20 -3.45 -13.17
N LEU A 36 8.04 -3.34 -13.83
CA LEU A 36 7.13 -4.46 -14.05
C LEU A 36 7.14 -4.88 -15.52
N ALA A 37 7.29 -6.18 -15.76
CA ALA A 37 7.21 -6.75 -17.10
C ALA A 37 5.78 -6.65 -17.69
N GLU A 38 4.77 -6.66 -16.82
CA GLU A 38 3.36 -6.52 -17.16
C GLU A 38 2.59 -5.87 -16.00
N PRO A 39 1.43 -5.24 -16.25
CA PRO A 39 0.60 -4.70 -15.18
C PRO A 39 0.17 -5.79 -14.18
N PHE A 40 0.15 -5.43 -12.91
CA PHE A 40 -0.34 -6.27 -11.83
C PHE A 40 -1.80 -5.97 -11.51
N SER A 41 -2.57 -7.01 -11.21
CA SER A 41 -3.90 -6.88 -10.62
C SER A 41 -4.03 -7.87 -9.47
N GLY A 42 -4.61 -7.42 -8.36
CA GLY A 42 -4.81 -8.27 -7.20
C GLY A 42 -5.82 -7.68 -6.23
N THR A 43 -6.34 -8.52 -5.34
CA THR A 43 -7.28 -8.12 -4.29
C THR A 43 -6.62 -8.26 -2.93
N LEU A 44 -6.77 -7.25 -2.09
CA LEU A 44 -6.36 -7.24 -0.69
C LEU A 44 -7.62 -7.18 0.19
N GLU A 45 -7.56 -7.79 1.37
CA GLU A 45 -8.59 -7.65 2.39
C GLU A 45 -7.97 -7.18 3.70
N TRP A 46 -8.52 -6.10 4.27
CA TRP A 46 -8.19 -5.65 5.61
C TRP A 46 -9.33 -5.97 6.56
N GLN A 47 -9.03 -6.68 7.63
CA GLN A 47 -9.98 -7.01 8.67
C GLN A 47 -9.98 -5.96 9.78
N TYR A 48 -11.17 -5.52 10.18
CA TYR A 48 -11.35 -4.67 11.35
C TYR A 48 -10.93 -5.42 12.62
N SER A 49 -9.95 -4.88 13.34
CA SER A 49 -9.43 -5.45 14.57
C SER A 49 -9.38 -4.38 15.68
N PRO A 50 -10.41 -4.25 16.51
CA PRO A 50 -10.51 -3.19 17.52
C PRO A 50 -9.49 -3.32 18.66
N THR A 51 -8.89 -4.50 18.82
CA THR A 51 -7.88 -4.77 19.84
C THR A 51 -6.48 -4.33 19.42
N LEU A 52 -6.26 -4.05 18.13
CA LEU A 52 -4.99 -3.55 17.64
C LEU A 52 -4.94 -2.02 17.81
N SER A 53 -3.87 -1.56 18.45
CA SER A 53 -3.59 -0.14 18.57
C SER A 53 -2.84 0.35 17.32
N PHE A 54 -3.31 1.44 16.71
CA PHE A 54 -2.59 2.06 15.62
C PHE A 54 -1.35 2.77 16.16
N HIS A 55 -0.16 2.26 15.84
CA HIS A 55 1.09 2.90 16.19
C HIS A 55 1.46 3.92 15.11
N ARG A 56 1.57 5.20 15.51
CA ARG A 56 2.08 6.23 14.62
C ARG A 56 3.60 6.11 14.53
N TYR A 57 4.10 5.77 13.35
CA TYR A 57 5.49 5.98 13.01
C TYR A 57 5.62 7.43 12.56
N ASN A 58 5.98 8.31 13.50
CA ASN A 58 6.23 9.70 13.18
C ASN A 58 7.46 9.81 12.26
N CYS A 59 7.48 10.84 11.41
CA CYS A 59 8.69 11.19 10.69
C CYS A 59 9.74 11.65 11.71
N ASP A 60 10.75 10.82 11.92
CA ASP A 60 11.94 11.16 12.70
C ASP A 60 13.04 11.56 11.72
N PRO A 61 13.44 12.84 11.65
CA PRO A 61 14.46 13.30 10.72
C PRO A 61 15.81 12.62 10.92
N GLU A 62 16.17 12.26 12.16
CA GLU A 62 17.44 11.59 12.47
C GLU A 62 17.42 10.18 11.87
N ILE A 63 16.34 9.42 12.08
CA ILE A 63 16.17 8.09 11.46
C ILE A 63 16.00 8.19 9.94
N SER A 64 15.28 9.19 9.44
CA SER A 64 14.99 9.33 8.01
C SER A 64 16.23 9.71 7.19
N SER A 65 17.20 10.37 7.81
CA SER A 65 18.45 10.79 7.17
C SER A 65 19.35 9.63 6.72
N ILE A 66 19.20 8.44 7.31
CA ILE A 66 19.99 7.25 6.97
C ILE A 66 19.70 6.71 5.55
N PHE A 67 18.65 7.21 4.90
CA PHE A 67 18.21 6.78 3.56
C PHE A 67 18.48 7.84 2.47
N LEU A 68 19.24 8.90 2.76
CA LEU A 68 19.54 10.00 1.84
C LEU A 68 20.81 9.79 0.97
N GLU A 69 21.27 8.54 0.81
CA GLU A 69 22.38 8.21 -0.12
C GLU A 69 21.91 8.02 -1.57
#